data_AF-A0A4Y8CAR2-F1
#
_entry.id   AF-A0A4Y8CAR2-F1
#
_cell.length_a   1.000
_cell.length_b   1.000
_cell.length_c   1.000
_cell.angle_alpha   90.00
_cell.angle_beta   90.00
_cell.angle_gamma   90.00
#
_symmetry.space_group_name_H-M   'P 1'
#
loop_
_entity.id
_entity.type
_entity.pdbx_description
1 polymer ?
#
loop_
_entity_poly.entity_id
_entity_poly.type
_entity_poly.pdbx_seq_one_letter_code
_entity_poly.pdbx_strand_id
1 'polypeptide(L)'
;DFEGKELEFKLEFSPKQSANLYYKNAKKLEQKAKNLNIQRQNLKEKLDFTLSLKELLLQAKSEIELEILLPKKNSKKNQDYKQEDLVANFYYNEFKICVGKNEKGNEFLLKNAKKDDLWLHVRDIPSAHTLIVSNKQKISLDVIEFAARLCVSFSKLKKGSYWVDYTLKNFVKVQQK
;
A
#
# COMPACT_ATOMS: atom_id res chain seq x y z
N ASP A 1 -33.99 23.28 -3.35
CA ASP A 1 -32.64 22.77 -3.05
C ASP A 1 -32.65 22.23 -1.62
N PHE A 2 -31.49 21.95 -1.03
CA PHE A 2 -31.40 21.48 0.36
C PHE A 2 -31.75 22.56 1.41
N GLU A 3 -31.96 23.81 0.99
CA GLU A 3 -32.36 24.95 1.82
C GLU A 3 -33.86 25.29 1.67
N GLY A 4 -34.62 24.43 0.98
CA GLY A 4 -36.06 24.62 0.77
C GLY A 4 -36.42 25.59 -0.36
N LYS A 5 -35.46 26.06 -1.17
CA LYS A 5 -35.75 26.89 -2.34
C LYS A 5 -36.37 26.07 -3.47
N GLU A 6 -37.28 26.64 -4.23
CA GLU A 6 -37.83 25.96 -5.40
C GLU A 6 -36.76 25.73 -6.48
N LEU A 7 -36.84 24.60 -7.16
CA LEU A 7 -35.94 24.24 -8.26
C LEU A 7 -36.75 24.01 -9.52
N GLU A 8 -36.41 24.73 -10.58
CA GLU A 8 -36.97 24.52 -11.91
C GLU A 8 -36.10 23.56 -12.72
N PHE A 9 -36.73 22.55 -13.32
CA PHE A 9 -36.06 21.60 -14.20
C PHE A 9 -36.60 21.73 -15.63
N LYS A 10 -35.70 21.95 -16.60
CA LYS A 10 -36.03 21.81 -18.01
C LYS A 10 -35.94 20.33 -18.37
N LEU A 11 -37.07 19.74 -18.78
CA LEU A 11 -37.17 18.32 -19.06
C LEU A 11 -37.11 18.05 -20.57
N GLU A 12 -36.23 17.15 -20.99
CA GLU A 12 -36.16 16.65 -22.37
C GLU A 12 -37.16 15.51 -22.64
N PHE A 13 -37.60 14.82 -21.58
CA PHE A 13 -38.54 13.69 -21.63
C PHE A 13 -39.77 13.94 -20.75
N SER A 14 -40.73 13.03 -20.81
CA SER A 14 -41.93 13.11 -19.96
C SER A 14 -41.57 13.22 -18.46
N PRO A 15 -42.39 13.90 -17.64
CA PRO A 15 -42.10 14.08 -16.21
C PRO A 15 -41.79 12.78 -15.47
N LYS A 16 -42.51 11.70 -15.79
CA LYS A 16 -42.29 10.36 -15.23
C LYS A 16 -40.92 9.77 -15.61
N GLN A 17 -40.51 9.91 -16.86
CA GLN A 17 -39.21 9.40 -17.33
C GLN A 17 -38.06 10.20 -16.74
N SER A 18 -38.15 11.54 -16.74
CA SER A 18 -37.15 12.42 -16.14
C SER A 18 -37.00 12.19 -14.64
N ALA A 19 -38.11 12.04 -13.90
CA ALA A 19 -38.07 11.71 -12.48
C ALA A 19 -37.33 10.38 -12.22
N ASN A 20 -37.67 9.33 -12.97
CA ASN A 20 -36.99 8.03 -12.85
C ASN A 20 -35.49 8.12 -13.17
N LEU A 21 -35.09 8.92 -14.17
CA LEU A 21 -33.69 9.17 -14.50
C LEU A 21 -32.96 9.87 -13.36
N TYR A 22 -33.54 10.93 -12.80
CA TYR A 22 -32.95 11.65 -11.67
C TYR A 22 -32.81 10.76 -10.43
N TYR A 23 -33.82 9.96 -10.10
CA TYR A 23 -33.70 8.97 -9.01
C TYR A 23 -32.60 7.95 -9.24
N LYS A 24 -32.48 7.40 -10.46
CA LYS A 24 -31.38 6.48 -10.82
C LYS A 24 -30.02 7.15 -10.69
N ASN A 25 -29.89 8.40 -11.15
CA ASN A 25 -28.65 9.17 -11.07
C ASN A 25 -28.28 9.48 -9.62
N ALA A 26 -29.24 9.94 -8.82
CA ALA A 26 -29.03 10.22 -7.39
C ALA A 26 -28.56 8.96 -6.66
N LYS A 27 -29.22 7.81 -6.85
CA LYS A 27 -28.82 6.52 -6.25
C LYS A 27 -27.43 6.08 -6.70
N LYS A 28 -27.08 6.29 -7.97
CA LYS A 28 -25.73 6.00 -8.50
C LYS A 28 -24.67 6.91 -7.87
N LEU A 29 -24.94 8.20 -7.72
CA LEU A 29 -24.03 9.16 -7.11
C LEU A 29 -23.83 8.88 -5.62
N GLU A 30 -24.91 8.59 -4.89
CA GLU A 30 -24.86 8.18 -3.48
C GLU A 30 -23.99 6.93 -3.32
N GLN A 31 -24.19 5.91 -4.16
CA GLN A 31 -23.39 4.68 -4.10
C GLN A 31 -21.90 4.93 -4.40
N LYS A 32 -21.59 5.84 -5.33
CA LYS A 32 -20.20 6.25 -5.61
C LYS A 32 -19.59 7.00 -4.42
N ALA A 33 -20.36 7.88 -3.78
CA ALA A 33 -19.91 8.67 -2.64
C ALA A 33 -19.54 7.80 -1.43
N LYS A 34 -20.27 6.70 -1.17
CA LYS A 34 -20.01 5.78 -0.05
C LYS A 34 -18.55 5.34 0.08
N ASN A 35 -17.89 5.07 -1.04
CA ASN A 35 -16.51 4.56 -1.06
C ASN A 35 -15.46 5.60 -1.47
N LEU A 36 -15.85 6.85 -1.70
CA LEU A 36 -14.95 7.88 -2.21
C LEU A 36 -13.86 8.24 -1.18
N ASN A 37 -14.23 8.30 0.11
CA ASN A 37 -13.28 8.54 1.19
C ASN A 37 -12.21 7.44 1.28
N ILE A 38 -12.61 6.18 1.12
CA ILE A 38 -11.69 5.02 1.11
C ILE A 38 -10.76 5.10 -0.10
N GLN A 39 -11.28 5.44 -1.29
CA GLN A 39 -10.45 5.60 -2.48
C GLN A 39 -9.43 6.74 -2.32
N ARG A 40 -9.86 7.89 -1.78
CA ARG A 40 -8.99 9.03 -1.49
C ARG A 40 -7.86 8.65 -0.53
N GLN A 41 -8.18 7.92 0.54
CA GLN A 41 -7.18 7.46 1.51
C GLN A 41 -6.15 6.51 0.87
N ASN A 42 -6.61 5.53 0.08
CA ASN A 42 -5.71 4.61 -0.64
C ASN A 42 -4.78 5.34 -1.62
N LEU A 43 -5.30 6.34 -2.35
CA LEU A 43 -4.49 7.14 -3.27
C LEU A 43 -3.46 7.99 -2.53
N LYS A 44 -3.84 8.58 -1.38
CA LYS A 44 -2.91 9.33 -0.53
C LYS A 44 -1.79 8.44 -0.02
N GLU A 45 -2.10 7.24 0.46
CA GLU A 45 -1.08 6.30 0.93
C GLU A 45 -0.09 5.90 -0.16
N LYS A 46 -0.58 5.65 -1.39
CA LYS A 46 0.28 5.37 -2.54
C LYS A 46 1.16 6.57 -2.91
N LEU A 47 0.61 7.77 -2.91
CA LEU A 47 1.36 9.00 -3.18
C LEU A 47 2.51 9.15 -2.17
N ASP A 48 2.19 9.00 -0.88
CA ASP A 48 3.19 9.11 0.19
C ASP A 48 4.29 8.05 0.06
N PHE A 49 3.92 6.81 -0.32
CA PHE A 49 4.89 5.76 -0.62
C PHE A 49 5.83 6.17 -1.77
N THR A 50 5.28 6.67 -2.88
CA THR A 50 6.05 7.12 -4.04
C THR A 50 6.98 8.29 -3.69
N LEU A 51 6.53 9.23 -2.87
CA LEU A 51 7.35 10.34 -2.39
C LEU A 51 8.50 9.84 -1.51
N SER A 52 8.24 8.88 -0.62
CA SER A 52 9.28 8.25 0.21
C SER A 52 10.33 7.53 -0.65
N LEU A 53 9.89 6.81 -1.69
CA LEU A 53 10.80 6.16 -2.65
C LEU A 53 11.66 7.19 -3.39
N LYS A 54 11.05 8.30 -3.84
CA LYS A 54 11.76 9.40 -4.51
C LYS A 54 12.84 9.98 -3.58
N GLU A 55 12.52 10.21 -2.31
CA GLU A 55 13.48 10.73 -1.33
C GLU A 55 14.66 9.78 -1.12
N LEU A 56 14.39 8.47 -1.00
CA LEU A 56 15.45 7.46 -0.90
C LEU A 56 16.35 7.46 -2.13
N LEU A 57 15.78 7.52 -3.33
CA LEU A 57 16.55 7.57 -4.58
C LEU A 57 17.44 8.82 -4.66
N LEU A 58 16.97 9.98 -4.17
CA LEU A 58 17.76 11.21 -4.13
C LEU A 58 18.87 11.19 -3.07
N GLN A 59 18.72 10.39 -2.02
CA GLN A 59 19.69 10.27 -0.93
C GLN A 59 20.70 9.14 -1.13
N ALA A 60 20.44 8.24 -2.10
CA ALA A 60 21.30 7.11 -2.40
C ALA A 60 22.73 7.58 -2.73
N LYS A 61 23.72 6.97 -2.09
CA LYS A 61 25.13 7.38 -2.18
C LYS A 61 25.95 6.54 -3.15
N SER A 62 25.38 5.46 -3.67
CA SER A 62 26.07 4.54 -4.57
C SER A 62 25.14 4.00 -5.65
N GLU A 63 25.72 3.57 -6.77
CA GLU A 63 24.98 2.91 -7.86
C GLU A 63 24.34 1.60 -7.39
N ILE A 64 24.98 0.89 -6.46
CA ILE A 64 24.46 -0.34 -5.86
C ILE A 64 23.18 -0.06 -5.08
N GLU A 65 23.18 0.99 -4.26
CA GLU A 65 21.98 1.41 -3.49
C GLU A 65 20.84 1.81 -4.42
N LEU A 66 21.14 2.53 -5.51
CA LEU A 66 20.16 2.85 -6.55
C LEU A 66 19.60 1.59 -7.22
N GLU A 67 20.45 0.61 -7.57
CA GLU A 67 20.00 -0.65 -8.17
C GLU A 67 19.06 -1.43 -7.24
N ILE A 68 19.35 -1.43 -5.94
CA ILE A 68 18.51 -2.09 -4.93
C ILE A 68 17.14 -1.42 -4.82
N LEU A 69 17.10 -0.08 -4.82
CA LEU A 69 15.88 0.72 -4.67
C LEU A 69 14.99 0.71 -5.92
N LEU A 70 15.54 0.38 -7.09
CA LEU A 70 14.80 0.27 -8.33
C LEU A 70 14.18 -1.13 -8.44
N PRO A 71 12.84 -1.24 -8.57
CA PRO A 71 12.22 -2.54 -8.78
C PRO A 71 12.73 -3.14 -10.09
N LYS A 72 13.34 -4.33 -10.03
CA LYS A 72 13.72 -5.09 -11.23
C LYS A 72 12.43 -5.38 -12.01
N LYS A 73 12.31 -4.85 -13.23
CA LYS A 73 11.17 -5.10 -14.12
C LYS A 73 11.09 -6.61 -14.38
N ASN A 74 10.10 -7.28 -13.77
CA ASN A 74 9.78 -8.64 -14.15
C ASN A 74 9.12 -8.62 -15.54
N SER A 75 9.75 -9.23 -16.53
CA SER A 75 9.25 -9.25 -17.92
C SER A 75 8.05 -10.18 -18.16
N LYS A 76 7.39 -10.70 -17.11
CA LYS A 76 6.34 -11.72 -17.22
C LYS A 76 4.93 -11.19 -16.95
N LYS A 77 4.23 -10.95 -18.06
CA LYS A 77 2.77 -11.02 -18.35
C LYS A 77 1.76 -10.97 -17.18
N ASN A 78 1.01 -9.85 -17.18
CA ASN A 78 -0.44 -9.69 -16.96
C ASN A 78 -1.10 -10.11 -15.63
N GLN A 79 -0.59 -11.09 -14.87
CA GLN A 79 -1.14 -11.45 -13.54
C GLN A 79 -0.46 -10.68 -12.39
N ASP A 80 0.80 -10.28 -12.56
CA ASP A 80 1.59 -9.61 -11.51
C ASP A 80 1.25 -8.12 -11.31
N TYR A 81 0.55 -7.46 -12.25
CA TYR A 81 0.28 -6.01 -12.16
C TYR A 81 -0.52 -5.60 -10.91
N LYS A 82 -1.47 -6.44 -10.46
CA LYS A 82 -2.23 -6.17 -9.22
C LYS A 82 -1.36 -6.30 -7.98
N GLN A 83 -0.35 -7.18 -8.02
CA GLN A 83 0.59 -7.37 -6.92
C GLN A 83 1.62 -6.23 -6.89
N GLU A 84 2.12 -5.80 -8.05
CA GLU A 84 3.02 -4.65 -8.17
C GLU A 84 2.40 -3.34 -7.68
N ASP A 85 1.08 -3.17 -7.83
CA ASP A 85 0.39 -1.97 -7.36
C ASP A 85 0.24 -1.90 -5.82
N LEU A 86 0.29 -3.04 -5.14
CA LEU A 86 0.11 -3.14 -3.69
C LEU A 86 1.42 -3.27 -2.91
N VAL A 87 2.45 -3.85 -3.52
CA VAL A 87 3.70 -4.22 -2.87
C VAL A 87 4.88 -3.72 -3.68
N ALA A 88 5.88 -3.17 -2.99
CA ALA A 88 7.20 -2.93 -3.58
C ALA A 88 8.13 -4.09 -3.24
N ASN A 89 8.95 -4.51 -4.22
CA ASN A 89 9.92 -5.57 -4.05
C ASN A 89 11.33 -4.98 -4.23
N PHE A 90 12.17 -5.21 -3.23
CA PHE A 90 13.59 -4.85 -3.21
C PHE A 90 14.42 -6.13 -3.13
N TYR A 91 15.63 -6.08 -3.66
CA TYR A 91 16.54 -7.22 -3.68
C TYR A 91 17.85 -6.81 -3.04
N TYR A 92 18.21 -7.47 -1.95
CA TYR A 92 19.43 -7.17 -1.21
C TYR A 92 20.14 -8.48 -0.88
N ASN A 93 21.37 -8.62 -1.35
CA ASN A 93 22.06 -9.90 -1.46
C ASN A 93 21.16 -10.93 -2.18
N GLU A 94 21.02 -12.15 -1.63
CA GLU A 94 20.19 -13.22 -2.17
C GLU A 94 18.72 -13.14 -1.72
N PHE A 95 18.32 -12.08 -0.99
CA PHE A 95 17.02 -11.98 -0.36
C PHE A 95 16.10 -11.00 -1.08
N LYS A 96 14.84 -11.43 -1.24
CA LYS A 96 13.74 -10.57 -1.68
C LYS A 96 13.07 -9.96 -0.46
N ILE A 97 12.99 -8.63 -0.44
CA ILE A 97 12.34 -7.85 0.61
C ILE A 97 11.09 -7.20 0.03
N CYS A 98 9.95 -7.47 0.63
CA CYS A 98 8.65 -6.99 0.17
C CYS A 98 8.11 -5.95 1.16
N VAL A 99 7.70 -4.78 0.69
CA VAL A 99 7.11 -3.70 1.52
C VAL A 99 5.70 -3.39 1.05
N GLY A 100 4.74 -3.32 1.96
CA GLY A 100 3.37 -2.95 1.66
C GLY A 100 3.26 -1.44 1.38
N LYS A 101 2.65 -1.07 0.26
CA LYS A 101 2.52 0.35 -0.16
C LYS A 101 1.41 1.10 0.57
N ASN A 102 0.44 0.37 1.11
CA ASN A 102 -0.75 0.88 1.79
C ASN A 102 -1.35 -0.24 2.67
N GLU A 103 -2.46 0.03 3.36
CA GLU A 103 -3.14 -0.96 4.22
C GLU A 103 -3.46 -2.27 3.47
N LYS A 104 -3.95 -2.16 2.22
CA LYS A 104 -4.25 -3.33 1.37
C LYS A 104 -3.00 -4.12 1.00
N GLY A 105 -1.88 -3.44 0.78
CA GLY A 105 -0.57 -4.06 0.55
C GLY A 105 -0.07 -4.79 1.79
N ASN A 106 -0.20 -4.20 2.97
CA ASN A 106 0.14 -4.83 4.25
C ASN A 106 -0.67 -6.12 4.48
N GLU A 107 -1.97 -6.09 4.23
CA GLU A 107 -2.82 -7.28 4.29
C GLU A 107 -2.43 -8.34 3.26
N PHE A 108 -2.18 -7.91 2.01
CA PHE A 108 -1.78 -8.80 0.94
C PHE A 108 -0.48 -9.52 1.28
N LEU A 109 0.50 -8.81 1.86
CA LEU A 109 1.75 -9.38 2.33
C LEU A 109 1.52 -10.48 3.37
N LEU A 110 0.76 -10.19 4.43
CA LEU A 110 0.49 -11.16 5.48
C LEU A 110 -0.26 -12.41 4.97
N LYS A 111 -1.20 -12.22 4.03
CA LYS A 111 -1.98 -13.31 3.43
C LYS A 111 -1.11 -14.23 2.56
N ASN A 112 -0.15 -13.68 1.81
CA ASN A 112 0.65 -14.43 0.84
C ASN A 112 2.03 -14.90 1.38
N ALA A 113 2.44 -14.41 2.54
CA ALA A 113 3.70 -14.81 3.17
C ALA A 113 3.71 -16.27 3.63
N LYS A 114 4.85 -16.93 3.47
CA LYS A 114 5.11 -18.27 4.02
C LYS A 114 5.36 -18.18 5.52
N LYS A 115 5.20 -19.30 6.23
CA LYS A 115 5.32 -19.36 7.70
C LYS A 115 6.75 -19.04 8.19
N ASP A 116 7.74 -19.37 7.39
CA ASP A 116 9.17 -19.20 7.64
C ASP A 116 9.74 -17.85 7.15
N ASP A 117 8.92 -17.02 6.50
CA ASP A 117 9.33 -15.66 6.13
C ASP A 117 9.44 -14.77 7.38
N LEU A 118 10.39 -13.84 7.36
CA LEU A 118 10.58 -12.90 8.46
C LEU A 118 9.72 -11.67 8.23
N TRP A 119 8.85 -11.36 9.18
CA TRP A 119 8.00 -10.17 9.18
C TRP A 119 8.60 -9.10 10.07
N LEU A 120 8.53 -7.84 9.62
CA LEU A 120 9.01 -6.66 10.30
C LEU A 120 7.94 -5.57 10.33
N HIS A 121 7.91 -4.82 11.44
CA HIS A 121 7.01 -3.69 11.67
C HIS A 121 7.62 -2.72 12.68
N VAL A 122 7.34 -1.42 12.54
CA VAL A 122 7.84 -0.43 13.49
C VAL A 122 7.10 -0.58 14.80
N ARG A 123 7.85 -0.80 15.88
CA ARG A 123 7.30 -1.09 17.20
C ARG A 123 6.36 0.02 17.66
N ASP A 124 5.18 -0.40 18.16
CA ASP A 124 4.16 0.45 18.79
C ASP A 124 3.57 1.56 17.88
N ILE A 125 3.84 1.55 16.56
CA ILE A 125 3.40 2.60 15.63
C ILE A 125 2.77 1.98 14.36
N PRO A 126 1.62 2.46 13.86
CA PRO A 126 1.10 2.05 12.56
C PRO A 126 2.12 2.32 11.45
N SER A 127 2.51 1.27 10.71
CA SER A 127 3.70 1.32 9.85
C SER A 127 3.54 0.40 8.63
N ALA A 128 4.41 0.56 7.64
CA ALA A 128 4.50 -0.36 6.52
C ALA A 128 4.93 -1.74 7.01
N HIS A 129 4.20 -2.79 6.60
CA HIS A 129 4.64 -4.16 6.86
C HIS A 129 5.74 -4.51 5.87
N THR A 130 6.81 -5.08 6.39
CA THR A 130 7.95 -5.54 5.57
C THR A 130 8.14 -7.04 5.78
N LEU A 131 8.47 -7.76 4.71
CA LEU A 131 8.75 -9.19 4.74
C LEU A 131 10.06 -9.48 4.04
N ILE A 132 10.86 -10.36 4.64
CA ILE A 132 12.04 -10.96 4.01
C ILE A 132 11.65 -12.38 3.61
N VAL A 133 11.70 -12.67 2.31
CA VAL A 133 11.45 -14.02 1.79
C VAL A 133 12.64 -14.90 2.13
N SER A 134 12.46 -15.79 3.10
CA SER A 134 13.55 -16.58 3.69
C SER A 134 14.01 -17.71 2.76
N ASN A 135 13.06 -18.40 2.11
CA ASN A 135 13.33 -19.61 1.32
C ASN A 135 14.20 -20.65 2.06
N LYS A 136 13.97 -20.82 3.38
CA LYS A 136 14.75 -21.69 4.29
C LYS A 136 16.22 -21.33 4.44
N GLN A 137 16.63 -20.13 4.04
CA GLN A 137 18.00 -19.65 4.22
C GLN A 137 18.15 -18.92 5.56
N LYS A 138 19.36 -18.92 6.12
CA LYS A 138 19.66 -18.13 7.32
C LYS A 138 19.81 -16.67 6.91
N ILE A 139 18.93 -15.82 7.42
CA ILE A 139 18.97 -14.38 7.17
C ILE A 139 20.05 -13.75 8.06
N SER A 140 21.00 -13.02 7.47
CA SER A 140 22.03 -12.29 8.21
C SER A 140 21.48 -11.02 8.85
N LEU A 141 22.15 -10.52 9.90
CA LEU A 141 21.76 -9.28 10.58
C LEU A 141 21.74 -8.09 9.62
N ASP A 142 22.71 -7.99 8.72
CA ASP A 142 22.78 -6.94 7.70
C ASP A 142 21.52 -6.88 6.81
N VAL A 143 20.96 -8.03 6.42
CA VAL A 143 19.71 -8.08 5.64
C VAL A 143 18.51 -7.66 6.47
N ILE A 144 18.47 -8.02 7.76
CA ILE A 144 17.42 -7.59 8.69
C ILE A 144 17.48 -6.08 8.91
N GLU A 145 18.67 -5.52 9.12
CA GLU A 145 18.88 -4.07 9.27
C GLU A 145 18.47 -3.30 8.01
N PHE A 146 18.83 -3.80 6.84
CA PHE A 146 18.42 -3.20 5.58
C PHE A 146 16.89 -3.22 5.42
N ALA A 147 16.24 -4.36 5.69
CA ALA A 147 14.77 -4.46 5.67
C ALA A 147 14.11 -3.53 6.70
N ALA A 148 14.69 -3.38 7.90
CA ALA A 148 14.21 -2.48 8.93
C ALA A 148 14.29 -1.00 8.50
N ARG A 149 15.38 -0.61 7.82
CA ARG A 149 15.52 0.74 7.23
C ARG A 149 14.43 1.03 6.21
N LEU A 150 14.13 0.06 5.34
CA LEU A 150 13.01 0.18 4.38
C LEU A 150 11.68 0.31 5.11
N CYS A 151 11.42 -0.54 6.12
CA CYS A 151 10.20 -0.49 6.93
C CYS A 151 9.98 0.91 7.51
N VAL A 152 10.99 1.48 8.17
CA VAL A 152 10.93 2.84 8.73
C VAL A 152 10.72 3.89 7.65
N SER A 153 11.48 3.82 6.55
CA SER A 153 11.43 4.81 5.47
C SER A 153 10.06 4.89 4.80
N PHE A 154 9.37 3.75 4.66
CA PHE A 154 8.02 3.70 4.08
C PHE A 154 6.88 3.85 5.10
N SER A 155 7.19 4.05 6.38
CA SER A 155 6.20 4.22 7.45
C SER A 155 5.79 5.68 7.72
N LYS A 156 6.29 6.64 6.93
CA LYS A 156 5.97 8.08 7.05
C LYS A 156 6.27 8.67 8.42
N LEU A 157 7.36 8.20 9.02
CA LEU A 157 7.79 8.65 10.32
C LEU A 157 8.66 9.90 10.19
N LYS A 158 8.69 10.73 11.24
CA LYS A 158 9.61 11.87 11.29
C LYS A 158 11.05 11.34 11.29
N LYS A 159 12.02 12.16 10.88
CA LYS A 159 13.43 11.77 10.99
C LYS A 159 13.76 11.45 12.46
N GLY A 160 14.36 10.29 12.70
CA GLY A 160 14.67 9.82 14.05
C GLY A 160 15.06 8.34 14.06
N SER A 161 15.37 7.84 15.26
CA SER A 161 15.65 6.43 15.51
C SER A 161 14.38 5.73 15.99
N TYR A 162 14.11 4.57 15.42
CA TYR A 162 12.92 3.77 15.71
C TYR A 162 13.31 2.33 16.01
N TRP A 163 12.58 1.71 16.93
CA TRP A 163 12.65 0.29 17.17
C TRP A 163 11.82 -0.44 16.12
N VAL A 164 12.39 -1.46 15.50
CA VAL A 164 11.69 -2.31 14.53
C VAL A 164 11.65 -3.72 15.10
N ASP A 165 10.43 -4.21 15.31
CA ASP A 165 10.22 -5.58 15.75
C ASP A 165 10.27 -6.49 14.53
N TYR A 166 10.84 -7.69 14.72
CA TYR A 166 10.82 -8.73 13.70
C TYR A 166 10.53 -10.09 14.31
N THR A 167 9.80 -10.92 13.59
CA THR A 167 9.47 -12.29 13.99
C THR A 167 9.14 -13.14 12.78
N LEU A 168 9.09 -14.46 12.93
CA LEU A 168 8.59 -15.32 11.87
C LEU A 168 7.10 -15.03 11.64
N LYS A 169 6.69 -14.98 10.38
CA LYS A 169 5.30 -14.73 10.01
C LYS A 169 4.33 -15.71 10.66
N ASN A 170 4.75 -16.94 10.97
CA ASN A 170 3.94 -17.91 11.70
C ASN A 170 3.42 -17.41 13.07
N PHE A 171 4.11 -16.46 13.69
CA PHE A 171 3.72 -15.89 14.98
C PHE A 171 2.84 -14.64 14.86
N VAL A 172 2.66 -14.11 13.64
CA VAL A 172 1.86 -12.92 13.39
C VAL A 172 0.40 -13.32 13.12
N LYS A 173 -0.52 -12.83 13.96
CA LYS A 173 -1.96 -13.08 13.82
C LYS A 173 -2.67 -11.82 13.34
N VAL A 174 -3.51 -11.97 12.31
CA VAL A 174 -4.40 -10.90 11.87
C VAL A 174 -5.58 -10.84 12.83
N GLN A 175 -5.72 -9.74 13.57
CA GLN A 175 -6.95 -9.49 14.32
C GLN A 175 -8.04 -9.07 13.34
N GLN A 176 -9.19 -9.74 13.38
CA GLN A 176 -10.35 -9.31 12.61
C GLN A 176 -10.91 -8.03 13.25
N LYS A 177 -11.06 -6.98 12.44
CA LYS A 177 -11.73 -5.73 12.83
C LYS A 177 -13.23 -5.96 12.95
#